data_AF-A0A3L5TSW3-F1
#
_entry.id   AF-A0A3L5TSW3-F1
#
_cell.length_a   1.000
_cell.length_b   1.000
_cell.length_c   1.000
_cell.angle_alpha   90.00
_cell.angle_beta   90.00
_cell.angle_gamma   90.00
#
_symmetry.space_group_name_H-M   'P 1'
#
loop_
_entity.id
_entity.type
_entity.pdbx_description
1 polymer ?
#
loop_
_entity_poly.entity_id
_entity_poly.type
_entity_poly.pdbx_seq_one_letter_code
_entity_poly.pdbx_strand_id
1 'polypeptide(L)'
;YENQLSLPIVGWTSKGPLNRPKWSDSQGKVKSPKDKFDPPPGWRWDSEWYISPELSMLYDKDAGHKTFMEDVYEVQSRMPGTRWVEASRPWTDVKGDPLASRTEIQLPVGWTWEDEWDIDLSRAVDEDGFEYCVEATIGGYGPVEKTYHLCRRRRWVRNRRLVDSTKQKKHDMRSKAKAKAKKMGEMKEGWEYAPLFNLKFHLEERTMDLVRRRRWHRKMVAETLGAPCFFSLQVEDEDDKENIESNLTAPRMFLTFDKPYKYQLRCYIYQARDLLAGDESGLSGCTL
;
A
#
# COMPACT_ATOMS: atom_id res chain seq x y z
N TYR A 1 -13.78 -3.10 -5.60
CA TYR A 1 -13.27 -3.43 -4.26
C TYR A 1 -14.44 -3.55 -3.31
N GLU A 2 -14.35 -4.48 -2.37
CA GLU A 2 -15.21 -4.58 -1.18
C GLU A 2 -14.52 -3.83 -0.05
N ASN A 3 -15.23 -2.97 0.68
CA ASN A 3 -14.67 -2.09 1.70
C ASN A 3 -15.34 -2.32 3.05
N GLN A 4 -14.54 -2.33 4.11
CA GLN A 4 -14.99 -2.43 5.50
C GLN A 4 -14.20 -1.47 6.39
N LEU A 5 -14.81 -1.05 7.49
CA LEU A 5 -14.16 -0.30 8.57
C LEU A 5 -14.19 -1.12 9.86
N SER A 6 -13.23 -0.89 10.75
CA SER A 6 -13.16 -1.50 12.07
C SER A 6 -13.86 -0.61 13.09
N LEU A 7 -14.85 -1.14 13.81
CA LEU A 7 -15.46 -0.50 14.97
C LEU A 7 -15.06 -1.22 16.26
N PRO A 8 -14.75 -0.52 17.37
CA PRO A 8 -14.26 -1.12 18.61
C PRO A 8 -15.10 -2.27 19.19
N ILE A 9 -16.41 -2.30 18.93
CA ILE A 9 -17.34 -3.31 19.48
C ILE A 9 -17.81 -4.31 18.42
N VAL A 10 -17.97 -3.85 17.17
CA VAL A 10 -18.54 -4.66 16.07
C VAL A 10 -17.45 -5.41 15.30
N GLY A 11 -16.19 -4.98 15.42
CA GLY A 11 -15.10 -5.42 14.57
C GLY A 11 -15.25 -4.89 13.14
N TRP A 12 -14.78 -5.68 12.17
CA TRP A 12 -14.84 -5.34 10.76
C TRP A 12 -16.28 -5.37 10.21
N THR A 13 -16.77 -4.21 9.77
CA THR A 13 -18.14 -4.05 9.28
C THR A 13 -18.22 -3.18 8.04
N SER A 14 -19.24 -3.41 7.21
CA SER A 14 -19.63 -2.53 6.11
C SER A 14 -20.81 -1.62 6.46
N LYS A 15 -21.23 -1.59 7.73
CA LYS A 15 -22.32 -0.76 8.26
C LYS A 15 -21.72 0.33 9.15
N GLY A 16 -22.12 1.58 8.92
CA GLY A 16 -21.61 2.76 9.64
C GLY A 16 -21.24 3.89 8.67
N PRO A 17 -20.76 5.03 9.19
CA PRO A 17 -20.34 6.17 8.38
C PRO A 17 -19.04 5.83 7.65
N LEU A 18 -19.16 5.06 6.57
CA LEU A 18 -18.06 4.84 5.66
C LEU A 18 -17.92 6.09 4.77
N ASN A 19 -16.76 6.73 4.78
CA ASN A 19 -16.40 7.73 3.75
C ASN A 19 -16.20 7.10 2.35
N ARG A 20 -16.64 5.85 2.13
CA ARG A 20 -16.44 5.05 0.92
C ARG A 20 -17.56 4.02 0.77
N PRO A 21 -18.16 3.81 -0.42
CA PRO A 21 -19.18 2.78 -0.62
C PRO A 21 -18.70 1.38 -0.24
N LYS A 22 -19.60 0.51 0.27
CA LYS A 22 -19.29 -0.92 0.55
C LYS A 22 -18.63 -1.61 -0.65
N TRP A 23 -19.14 -1.33 -1.85
CA TRP A 23 -18.57 -1.79 -3.10
C TRP A 23 -18.19 -0.59 -3.93
N SER A 24 -16.91 -0.48 -4.30
CA SER A 24 -16.41 0.68 -5.02
C SER A 24 -15.53 0.32 -6.20
N ASP A 25 -15.29 1.28 -7.08
CA ASP A 25 -14.24 1.24 -8.09
C ASP A 25 -12.83 1.20 -7.47
N SER A 26 -11.80 1.28 -8.32
CA SER A 26 -10.41 1.26 -7.90
C SER A 26 -9.98 2.48 -7.07
N GLN A 27 -10.59 3.65 -7.33
CA GLN A 27 -10.32 4.87 -6.58
C GLN A 27 -11.14 4.95 -5.30
N GLY A 28 -12.25 4.21 -5.20
CA GLY A 28 -13.14 4.27 -4.05
C GLY A 28 -14.23 5.30 -4.09
N LYS A 29 -14.39 5.96 -5.23
CA LYS A 29 -15.27 7.11 -5.36
C LYS A 29 -16.63 6.68 -5.89
N VAL A 30 -16.63 5.72 -6.81
CA VAL A 30 -17.83 5.30 -7.52
C VAL A 30 -18.37 4.03 -6.86
N LYS A 31 -19.66 4.02 -6.49
CA LYS A 31 -20.37 2.83 -6.01
C LYS A 31 -20.43 1.81 -7.16
N SER A 32 -20.00 0.58 -6.92
CA SER A 32 -19.92 -0.45 -7.96
C SER A 32 -20.34 -1.82 -7.41
N PRO A 33 -21.65 -2.03 -7.19
CA PRO A 33 -22.16 -3.28 -6.62
C PRO A 33 -21.79 -4.48 -7.50
N LYS A 34 -21.31 -5.54 -6.85
CA LYS A 34 -20.76 -6.74 -7.51
C LYS A 34 -21.80 -7.47 -8.39
N ASP A 35 -23.08 -7.34 -8.04
CA ASP A 35 -24.26 -7.95 -8.64
C ASP A 35 -24.86 -7.13 -9.80
N LYS A 36 -24.44 -5.88 -9.98
CA LYS A 36 -24.95 -4.98 -11.03
C LYS A 36 -24.07 -4.96 -12.30
N PHE A 37 -23.19 -5.95 -12.45
CA PHE A 37 -22.33 -6.09 -13.63
C PHE A 37 -22.91 -7.10 -14.61
N ASP A 38 -23.42 -6.59 -15.72
CA ASP A 38 -23.83 -7.38 -16.89
C ASP A 38 -22.82 -7.21 -18.03
N PRO A 39 -22.45 -8.30 -18.73
CA PRO A 39 -21.50 -8.19 -19.82
C PRO A 39 -22.13 -7.38 -20.96
N PRO A 40 -21.38 -6.43 -21.56
CA PRO A 40 -21.90 -5.65 -22.67
C PRO A 40 -22.21 -6.54 -23.89
N PRO A 41 -23.06 -6.09 -24.83
CA PRO A 41 -23.39 -6.86 -26.02
C PRO A 41 -22.14 -7.35 -26.76
N GLY A 42 -22.12 -8.64 -27.13
CA GLY A 42 -20.97 -9.28 -27.79
C GLY A 42 -19.87 -9.75 -26.83
N TRP A 43 -20.12 -9.72 -25.52
CA TRP A 43 -19.23 -10.27 -24.49
C TRP A 43 -19.99 -11.25 -23.59
N ARG A 44 -19.26 -12.21 -23.01
CA ARG A 44 -19.78 -13.10 -21.97
C ARG A 44 -18.82 -13.23 -20.80
N TRP A 45 -19.35 -13.62 -19.64
CA TRP A 45 -18.52 -14.04 -18.53
C TRP A 45 -17.80 -15.37 -18.86
N ASP A 46 -16.54 -15.45 -18.44
CA ASP A 46 -15.67 -16.62 -18.60
C ASP A 46 -15.22 -17.16 -17.24
N SER A 47 -15.52 -16.44 -16.16
CA SER A 47 -15.27 -16.89 -14.80
C SER A 47 -16.32 -16.37 -13.83
N GLU A 48 -16.43 -17.05 -12.70
CA GLU A 48 -17.02 -16.46 -11.50
C GLU A 48 -16.12 -15.36 -10.93
N TRP A 49 -16.70 -14.56 -10.04
CA TRP A 49 -15.94 -13.58 -9.27
C TRP A 49 -14.91 -14.28 -8.38
N TYR A 50 -13.66 -13.84 -8.47
CA TYR A 50 -12.57 -14.34 -7.64
C TYR A 50 -11.79 -13.20 -6.98
N ILE A 51 -11.13 -13.53 -5.88
CA ILE A 51 -10.27 -12.62 -5.14
C ILE A 51 -8.94 -12.50 -5.90
N SER A 52 -8.54 -11.28 -6.21
CA SER A 52 -7.33 -10.98 -7.01
C SER A 52 -6.53 -9.88 -6.32
N PRO A 53 -5.75 -10.22 -5.28
CA PRO A 53 -5.03 -9.24 -4.48
C PRO A 53 -3.94 -8.52 -5.29
N GLU A 54 -3.56 -7.31 -4.87
CA GLU A 54 -2.50 -6.56 -5.55
C GLU A 54 -1.12 -7.19 -5.29
N LEU A 55 -0.58 -7.88 -6.30
CA LEU A 55 0.68 -8.66 -6.17
C LEU A 55 1.90 -7.79 -5.89
N SER A 56 1.87 -6.49 -6.23
CA SER A 56 2.97 -5.58 -5.88
C SER A 56 3.16 -5.43 -4.37
N MET A 57 2.13 -5.76 -3.58
CA MET A 57 2.21 -5.79 -2.11
C MET A 57 3.04 -6.96 -1.57
N LEU A 58 3.42 -7.92 -2.41
CA LEU A 58 4.27 -9.06 -2.05
C LEU A 58 5.77 -8.74 -2.13
N TYR A 59 6.16 -7.60 -2.69
CA TYR A 59 7.56 -7.24 -2.76
C TYR A 59 8.09 -6.87 -1.38
N ASP A 60 9.23 -7.45 -1.03
CA ASP A 60 9.92 -7.14 0.22
C ASP A 60 10.50 -5.72 0.18
N LYS A 61 10.78 -5.14 1.36
CA LYS A 61 11.27 -3.76 1.50
C LYS A 61 12.56 -3.49 0.72
N ASP A 62 13.37 -4.54 0.51
CA ASP A 62 14.66 -4.51 -0.15
C ASP A 62 14.64 -5.13 -1.57
N ALA A 63 13.46 -5.33 -2.16
CA ALA A 63 13.32 -5.89 -3.49
C ALA A 63 14.04 -5.04 -4.55
N GLY A 64 15.02 -5.64 -5.24
CA GLY A 64 15.82 -4.94 -6.26
C GLY A 64 17.01 -4.15 -5.69
N HIS A 65 17.20 -4.13 -4.37
CA HIS A 65 18.30 -3.43 -3.72
C HIS A 65 19.49 -4.37 -3.43
N LYS A 66 20.70 -3.84 -3.56
CA LYS A 66 21.96 -4.53 -3.16
C LYS A 66 22.46 -4.08 -1.79
N THR A 67 22.00 -2.93 -1.32
CA THR A 67 22.25 -2.39 0.01
C THR A 67 20.91 -1.93 0.57
N PHE A 68 20.70 -2.11 1.86
CA PHE A 68 19.46 -1.74 2.53
C PHE A 68 19.78 -1.24 3.94
N MET A 69 19.23 -0.07 4.29
CA MET A 69 19.31 0.48 5.64
C MET A 69 18.14 -0.08 6.44
N GLU A 70 18.44 -0.86 7.47
CA GLU A 70 17.47 -1.23 8.49
C GLU A 70 17.37 -0.09 9.50
N ASP A 71 16.16 0.19 9.97
CA ASP A 71 15.92 1.17 11.02
C ASP A 71 14.86 0.71 12.03
N VAL A 72 15.05 1.12 13.27
CA VAL A 72 14.09 0.87 14.36
C VAL A 72 14.10 2.04 15.34
N TYR A 73 12.94 2.38 15.88
CA TYR A 73 12.82 3.42 16.90
C TYR A 73 12.76 2.79 18.27
N GLU A 74 13.65 3.24 19.16
CA GLU A 74 13.55 3.04 20.59
C GLU A 74 12.60 4.10 21.16
N VAL A 75 11.52 3.69 21.84
CA VAL A 75 10.46 4.58 22.31
C VAL A 75 10.41 4.60 23.83
N GLN A 76 10.37 5.81 24.38
CA GLN A 76 10.23 6.05 25.81
C GLN A 76 9.04 6.96 26.08
N SER A 77 8.40 6.77 27.23
CA SER A 77 7.29 7.61 27.69
C SER A 77 7.51 8.09 29.12
N ARG A 78 6.76 9.11 29.51
CA ARG A 78 6.73 9.61 30.88
C ARG A 78 5.37 10.20 31.22
N MET A 79 5.12 10.37 32.51
CA MET A 79 4.09 11.28 33.00
C MET A 79 4.67 12.70 33.09
N PRO A 80 3.83 13.75 33.05
CA PRO A 80 4.31 15.12 33.24
C PRO A 80 5.17 15.24 34.50
N GLY A 81 6.38 15.77 34.35
CA GLY A 81 7.31 15.98 35.47
C GLY A 81 8.05 14.75 35.99
N THR A 82 7.87 13.56 35.39
CA THR A 82 8.64 12.35 35.75
C THR A 82 9.84 12.13 34.82
N ARG A 83 10.72 11.20 35.19
CA ARG A 83 11.78 10.73 34.29
C ARG A 83 11.20 9.91 33.13
N TRP A 84 11.95 9.85 32.04
CA TRP A 84 11.68 8.95 30.91
C TRP A 84 11.84 7.49 31.33
N VAL A 85 10.90 6.65 30.90
CA VAL A 85 10.91 5.19 31.09
C VAL A 85 10.61 4.50 29.77
N GLU A 86 10.91 3.21 29.71
CA GLU A 86 10.55 2.38 28.56
C GLU A 86 9.04 2.43 28.31
N ALA A 87 8.64 2.71 27.06
CA ALA A 87 7.23 2.76 26.69
C ALA A 87 6.62 1.34 26.67
N SER A 88 5.28 1.25 26.68
CA SER A 88 4.58 -0.03 26.51
C SER A 88 4.90 -0.74 25.19
N ARG A 89 5.33 0.03 24.18
CA ARG A 89 5.86 -0.44 22.89
C ARG A 89 7.27 0.13 22.71
N PRO A 90 8.29 -0.52 23.28
CA PRO A 90 9.65 0.05 23.35
C PRO A 90 10.37 0.11 22.01
N TRP A 91 9.96 -0.72 21.06
CA TRP A 91 10.56 -0.80 19.73
C TRP A 91 9.47 -0.70 18.69
N THR A 92 9.59 0.28 17.78
CA THR A 92 8.62 0.49 16.72
C THR A 92 9.27 0.80 15.39
N ASP A 93 8.52 0.62 14.30
CA ASP A 93 8.86 1.25 13.02
C ASP A 93 8.56 2.77 13.05
N VAL A 94 8.84 3.47 11.95
CA VAL A 94 8.58 4.91 11.81
C VAL A 94 7.11 5.31 12.03
N LYS A 95 6.17 4.37 11.84
CA LYS A 95 4.73 4.57 11.98
C LYS A 95 4.22 4.27 13.40
N GLY A 96 5.07 3.74 14.28
CA GLY A 96 4.69 3.36 15.64
C GLY A 96 4.18 1.91 15.77
N ASP A 97 4.31 1.11 14.70
CA ASP A 97 3.96 -0.31 14.77
C ASP A 97 5.04 -1.11 15.52
N PRO A 98 4.69 -2.06 16.40
CA PRO A 98 5.67 -2.84 17.14
C PRO A 98 6.67 -3.54 16.22
N LEU A 99 7.95 -3.44 16.57
CA LEU A 99 9.04 -4.15 15.89
C LEU A 99 9.86 -4.94 16.92
N ALA A 100 10.67 -5.88 16.42
CA ALA A 100 11.70 -6.53 17.24
C ALA A 100 12.74 -5.49 17.70
N SER A 101 13.35 -5.74 18.87
CA SER A 101 14.44 -4.91 19.35
C SER A 101 15.67 -4.97 18.44
N ARG A 102 16.55 -3.98 18.53
CA ARG A 102 17.80 -3.94 17.74
C ARG A 102 18.66 -5.22 17.86
N THR A 103 18.56 -5.95 18.97
CA THR A 103 19.27 -7.22 19.21
C THR A 103 18.56 -8.44 18.64
N GLU A 104 17.24 -8.36 18.45
CA GLU A 104 16.41 -9.47 17.97
C GLU A 104 16.12 -9.40 16.47
N ILE A 105 16.32 -8.24 15.83
CA ILE A 105 16.15 -8.06 14.39
C ILE A 105 17.08 -9.03 13.64
N GLN A 106 16.44 -9.97 12.93
CA GLN A 106 17.13 -11.00 12.19
C GLN A 106 17.53 -10.50 10.81
N LEU A 107 18.74 -10.86 10.41
CA LEU A 107 19.24 -10.59 9.07
C LEU A 107 18.51 -11.49 8.06
N PRO A 108 17.92 -10.95 6.98
CA PRO A 108 17.32 -11.78 5.96
C PRO A 108 18.35 -12.66 5.27
N VAL A 109 17.92 -13.85 4.85
CA VAL A 109 18.79 -14.81 4.16
C VAL A 109 19.38 -14.18 2.90
N GLY A 110 20.69 -14.34 2.73
CA GLY A 110 21.44 -13.79 1.60
C GLY A 110 21.97 -12.38 1.84
N TRP A 111 21.74 -11.80 3.01
CA TRP A 111 22.31 -10.51 3.41
C TRP A 111 23.43 -10.69 4.43
N THR A 112 24.31 -9.70 4.50
CA THR A 112 25.33 -9.53 5.55
C THR A 112 25.18 -8.13 6.16
N TRP A 113 25.38 -7.99 7.47
CA TRP A 113 25.46 -6.65 8.08
C TRP A 113 26.77 -5.99 7.64
N GLU A 114 26.68 -4.71 7.25
CA GLU A 114 27.83 -3.90 6.84
C GLU A 114 28.39 -3.11 8.03
N ASP A 115 27.48 -2.57 8.86
CA ASP A 115 27.81 -1.72 10.00
C ASP A 115 27.29 -2.31 11.33
N GLU A 116 27.57 -1.66 12.46
CA GLU A 116 26.85 -1.85 13.71
C GLU A 116 25.61 -0.92 13.79
N TRP A 117 24.78 -1.09 14.81
CA TRP A 117 23.67 -0.17 15.05
C TRP A 117 24.22 1.18 15.52
N ASP A 118 23.82 2.25 14.85
CA ASP A 118 24.18 3.62 15.20
C ASP A 118 22.94 4.51 15.36
N ILE A 119 23.08 5.60 16.10
CA ILE A 119 22.02 6.60 16.30
C ILE A 119 22.03 7.54 15.09
N ASP A 120 20.87 7.74 14.48
CA ASP A 120 20.73 8.65 13.34
C ASP A 120 20.68 10.13 13.78
N LEU A 121 21.84 10.71 14.04
CA LEU A 121 22.02 12.12 14.39
C LEU A 121 21.91 13.09 13.19
N SER A 122 21.70 12.57 11.98
CA SER A 122 21.54 13.40 10.76
C SER A 122 20.17 14.07 10.64
N ARG A 123 19.26 13.77 11.58
CA ARG A 123 17.87 14.22 11.61
C ARG A 123 17.65 15.36 12.60
N ALA A 124 16.44 15.91 12.61
CA ALA A 124 16.00 16.88 13.60
C ALA A 124 15.76 16.20 14.96
N VAL A 125 16.84 15.90 15.66
CA VAL A 125 16.89 15.28 16.99
C VAL A 125 17.75 16.11 17.95
N ASP A 126 17.73 15.78 19.23
CA ASP A 126 18.68 16.32 20.21
C ASP A 126 20.06 15.65 20.11
N GLU A 127 20.97 16.02 21.01
CA GLU A 127 22.35 15.49 21.06
C GLU A 127 22.42 13.98 21.33
N ASP A 128 21.40 13.41 21.99
CA ASP A 128 21.31 11.98 22.31
C ASP A 128 20.52 11.19 21.24
N GLY A 129 20.03 11.87 20.19
CA GLY A 129 19.27 11.31 19.08
C GLY A 129 17.77 11.16 19.31
N PHE A 130 17.22 11.79 20.35
CA PHE A 130 15.80 11.78 20.64
C PHE A 130 15.03 12.88 19.91
N GLU A 131 13.84 12.53 19.46
CA GLU A 131 12.79 13.46 19.04
C GLU A 131 11.55 13.26 19.92
N TYR A 132 10.81 14.33 20.16
CA TYR A 132 9.81 14.41 21.23
C TYR A 132 8.42 14.78 20.74
N CYS A 133 7.38 14.22 21.36
CA CYS A 133 5.99 14.59 21.09
C CYS A 133 5.12 14.51 22.36
N VAL A 134 3.90 15.05 22.27
CA VAL A 134 2.89 14.93 23.32
C VAL A 134 2.17 13.58 23.23
N GLU A 135 1.86 13.14 22.02
CA GLU A 135 1.15 11.88 21.77
C GLU A 135 1.72 11.18 20.52
N ALA A 136 2.22 9.96 20.68
CA ALA A 136 2.94 9.24 19.63
C ALA A 136 2.07 8.91 18.39
N THR A 137 0.75 8.85 18.55
CA THR A 137 -0.24 8.48 17.53
C THR A 137 -0.64 9.64 16.61
N ILE A 138 -0.57 10.89 17.09
CA ILE A 138 -1.02 12.07 16.34
C ILE A 138 0.03 12.52 15.31
N GLY A 139 1.29 12.11 15.49
CA GLY A 139 2.40 12.50 14.62
C GLY A 139 2.83 13.96 14.87
N GLY A 140 4.12 14.21 14.69
CA GLY A 140 4.74 15.51 14.99
C GLY A 140 5.75 15.39 16.12
N TYR A 141 6.98 15.06 15.74
CA TYR A 141 8.12 15.02 16.66
C TYR A 141 8.99 16.25 16.45
N GLY A 142 9.51 16.81 17.55
CA GLY A 142 10.44 17.94 17.53
C GLY A 142 11.79 17.60 18.18
N PRO A 143 12.87 18.33 17.82
CA PRO A 143 14.22 18.04 18.31
C PRO A 143 14.49 18.50 19.75
N VAL A 144 13.64 19.35 20.32
CA VAL A 144 13.91 20.03 21.60
C VAL A 144 12.96 19.52 22.66
N GLU A 145 13.50 19.03 23.78
CA GLU A 145 12.69 18.58 24.91
C GLU A 145 11.90 19.75 25.52
N LYS A 146 10.63 19.48 25.84
CA LYS A 146 9.76 20.37 26.61
C LYS A 146 9.12 19.60 27.74
N THR A 147 8.82 20.30 28.83
CA THR A 147 8.28 19.72 30.08
C THR A 147 6.95 19.00 29.88
N TYR A 148 6.18 19.37 28.85
CA TYR A 148 4.89 18.78 28.51
C TYR A 148 4.97 17.60 27.51
N HIS A 149 6.15 17.26 26.99
CA HIS A 149 6.30 16.07 26.16
C HIS A 149 6.16 14.80 26.99
N LEU A 150 5.38 13.85 26.49
CA LEU A 150 5.06 12.59 27.17
C LEU A 150 5.64 11.37 26.45
N CYS A 151 6.08 11.54 25.22
CA CYS A 151 6.73 10.50 24.43
C CYS A 151 8.00 11.06 23.78
N ARG A 152 9.03 10.23 23.71
CA ARG A 152 10.22 10.48 22.89
C ARG A 152 10.62 9.20 22.19
N ARG A 153 11.28 9.34 21.04
CA ARG A 153 11.83 8.19 20.32
C ARG A 153 13.19 8.50 19.73
N ARG A 154 14.02 7.48 19.60
CA ARG A 154 15.37 7.56 19.02
C ARG A 154 15.51 6.55 17.90
N ARG A 155 15.95 7.01 16.74
CA ARG A 155 16.12 6.16 15.55
C ARG A 155 17.51 5.51 15.56
N TRP A 156 17.51 4.19 15.60
CA TRP A 156 18.69 3.36 15.36
C TRP A 156 18.69 2.95 13.90
N VAL A 157 19.85 3.01 13.24
CA VAL A 157 20.05 2.61 11.85
C VAL A 157 21.21 1.64 11.72
N ARG A 158 21.13 0.73 10.75
CA ARG A 158 22.20 -0.22 10.44
C ARG A 158 22.10 -0.65 8.98
N ASN A 159 23.20 -0.62 8.24
CA ASN A 159 23.21 -1.08 6.86
C ASN A 159 23.46 -2.58 6.75
N ARG A 160 22.78 -3.21 5.79
CA ARG A 160 23.10 -4.55 5.28
C ARG A 160 23.34 -4.51 3.78
N ARG A 161 24.18 -5.42 3.31
CA ARG A 161 24.50 -5.63 1.90
C ARG A 161 24.11 -7.04 1.46
N LEU A 162 23.54 -7.13 0.26
CA LEU A 162 23.22 -8.40 -0.37
C LEU A 162 24.52 -9.11 -0.75
N VAL A 163 24.69 -10.33 -0.25
CA VAL A 163 25.83 -11.18 -0.62
C VAL A 163 25.51 -11.79 -1.98
N ASP A 164 26.16 -11.28 -3.03
CA ASP A 164 26.03 -11.81 -4.38
C ASP A 164 26.54 -13.25 -4.40
N SER A 165 25.63 -14.22 -4.43
CA SER A 165 26.04 -15.61 -4.50
C SER A 165 25.18 -16.39 -5.48
N THR A 166 25.78 -16.60 -6.65
CA THR A 166 25.40 -17.60 -7.65
C THR A 166 25.24 -19.01 -7.07
N LYS A 167 25.58 -19.25 -5.79
CA LYS A 167 25.42 -20.51 -5.05
C LYS A 167 24.33 -20.52 -3.94
N GLN A 168 23.78 -19.38 -3.45
CA GLN A 168 22.64 -19.36 -2.50
C GLN A 168 21.30 -19.74 -3.15
N LYS A 169 21.21 -19.63 -4.49
CA LYS A 169 19.95 -19.67 -5.26
C LYS A 169 19.08 -20.92 -5.05
N LYS A 170 19.63 -22.07 -4.62
CA LYS A 170 18.87 -23.32 -4.44
C LYS A 170 18.24 -23.51 -3.05
N HIS A 171 18.94 -23.12 -1.97
CA HIS A 171 18.41 -23.25 -0.61
C HIS A 171 17.40 -22.14 -0.28
N ASP A 172 17.67 -20.93 -0.79
CA ASP A 172 16.88 -19.73 -0.52
C ASP A 172 15.57 -19.66 -1.33
N MET A 173 15.51 -20.31 -2.50
CA MET A 173 14.26 -20.38 -3.28
C MET A 173 13.15 -21.15 -2.53
N ARG A 174 13.49 -22.18 -1.74
CA ARG A 174 12.48 -23.00 -1.06
C ARG A 174 11.88 -22.31 0.17
N SER A 175 12.69 -21.58 0.94
CA SER A 175 12.23 -20.77 2.07
C SER A 175 11.45 -19.55 1.60
N LYS A 176 11.93 -18.82 0.58
CA LYS A 176 11.19 -17.71 -0.04
C LYS A 176 9.93 -18.19 -0.75
N ALA A 177 9.96 -19.33 -1.42
CA ALA A 177 8.74 -19.93 -1.99
C ALA A 177 7.74 -20.35 -0.91
N LYS A 178 8.20 -20.86 0.25
CA LYS A 178 7.32 -21.21 1.37
C LYS A 178 6.72 -19.95 2.03
N ALA A 179 7.52 -18.91 2.24
CA ALA A 179 7.04 -17.62 2.76
C ALA A 179 6.08 -16.95 1.77
N LYS A 180 6.39 -16.97 0.47
CA LYS A 180 5.51 -16.51 -0.60
C LYS A 180 4.24 -17.36 -0.67
N ALA A 181 4.32 -18.67 -0.53
CA ALA A 181 3.16 -19.56 -0.50
C ALA A 181 2.29 -19.32 0.75
N LYS A 182 2.89 -19.00 1.89
CA LYS A 182 2.18 -18.57 3.11
C LYS A 182 1.46 -17.24 2.87
N LYS A 183 2.15 -16.21 2.37
CA LYS A 183 1.55 -14.91 1.99
C LYS A 183 0.45 -15.08 0.93
N MET A 184 0.64 -15.98 -0.04
CA MET A 184 -0.38 -16.35 -1.04
C MET A 184 -1.57 -17.08 -0.42
N GLY A 185 -1.34 -17.85 0.65
CA GLY A 185 -2.37 -18.51 1.45
C GLY A 185 -3.21 -17.50 2.24
N GLU A 186 -2.57 -16.51 2.88
CA GLU A 186 -3.23 -15.38 3.56
C GLU A 186 -4.01 -14.52 2.54
N MET A 187 -3.45 -14.32 1.35
CA MET A 187 -4.14 -13.70 0.21
C MET A 187 -5.40 -14.46 -0.27
N LYS A 188 -5.65 -15.70 0.16
CA LYS A 188 -6.92 -16.38 -0.15
C LYS A 188 -8.11 -15.64 0.45
N GLU A 189 -7.94 -15.01 1.61
CA GLU A 189 -8.96 -14.11 2.16
C GLU A 189 -8.95 -12.76 1.45
N GLY A 190 -7.77 -12.31 1.00
CA GLY A 190 -7.58 -11.17 0.09
C GLY A 190 -7.82 -9.80 0.68
N TRP A 191 -7.79 -9.69 2.00
CA TRP A 191 -7.90 -8.42 2.69
C TRP A 191 -6.59 -7.64 2.60
N GLU A 192 -6.73 -6.35 2.33
CA GLU A 192 -5.69 -5.35 2.37
C GLU A 192 -6.11 -4.33 3.44
N TYR A 193 -5.19 -3.93 4.32
CA TYR A 193 -5.47 -3.10 5.50
C TYR A 193 -4.83 -1.72 5.37
N ALA A 194 -5.42 -0.70 5.99
CA ALA A 194 -4.83 0.63 6.13
C ALA A 194 -5.42 1.37 7.34
N PRO A 195 -4.74 2.40 7.86
CA PRO A 195 -5.32 3.26 8.89
C PRO A 195 -6.54 4.03 8.38
N LEU A 196 -6.52 4.48 7.13
CA LEU A 196 -7.62 5.19 6.47
C LEU A 196 -7.63 4.88 4.96
N PHE A 197 -8.77 5.06 4.29
CA PHE A 197 -8.93 4.72 2.86
C PHE A 197 -8.04 5.53 1.90
N ASN A 198 -7.55 6.70 2.33
CA ASN A 198 -6.66 7.56 1.56
C ASN A 198 -5.16 7.23 1.78
N LEU A 199 -4.84 6.28 2.65
CA LEU A 199 -3.47 5.86 2.94
C LEU A 199 -3.10 4.59 2.20
N LYS A 200 -1.79 4.29 2.17
CA LYS A 200 -1.26 3.10 1.51
C LYS A 200 -1.70 1.83 2.24
N PHE A 201 -2.39 0.97 1.51
CA PHE A 201 -2.79 -0.36 1.97
C PHE A 201 -1.59 -1.29 2.13
N HIS A 202 -1.71 -2.32 2.96
CA HIS A 202 -0.70 -3.37 3.22
C HIS A 202 -1.38 -4.70 3.58
N LEU A 203 -0.62 -5.81 3.63
CA LEU A 203 -1.18 -7.16 3.72
C LEU A 203 -1.47 -7.64 5.15
N GLU A 204 -0.77 -7.09 6.14
CA GLU A 204 -0.80 -7.58 7.52
C GLU A 204 -1.67 -6.66 8.37
N GLU A 205 -2.65 -7.18 9.10
CA GLU A 205 -3.48 -6.35 9.99
C GLU A 205 -2.64 -5.75 11.13
N ARG A 206 -2.70 -4.43 11.29
CA ARG A 206 -2.00 -3.66 12.34
C ARG A 206 -2.98 -3.01 13.29
N THR A 207 -2.50 -2.63 14.48
CA THR A 207 -3.35 -2.02 15.52
C THR A 207 -4.04 -0.74 15.05
N MET A 208 -3.36 0.05 14.21
CA MET A 208 -3.88 1.35 13.75
C MET A 208 -4.75 1.23 12.50
N ASP A 209 -4.95 0.03 11.95
CA ASP A 209 -5.77 -0.15 10.76
C ASP A 209 -7.26 -0.04 11.10
N LEU A 210 -7.90 1.03 10.62
CA LEU A 210 -9.33 1.24 10.80
C LEU A 210 -10.12 0.83 9.56
N VAL A 211 -9.45 0.54 8.44
CA VAL A 211 -10.11 0.14 7.21
C VAL A 211 -9.44 -1.07 6.58
N ARG A 212 -10.24 -1.88 5.90
CA ARG A 212 -9.74 -2.93 5.02
C ARG A 212 -10.53 -2.97 3.72
N ARG A 213 -9.89 -3.43 2.67
CA ARG A 213 -10.52 -3.63 1.36
C ARG A 213 -10.12 -4.97 0.76
N ARG A 214 -10.96 -5.47 -0.13
CA ARG A 214 -10.71 -6.71 -0.87
C ARG A 214 -10.97 -6.53 -2.34
N ARG A 215 -10.03 -7.01 -3.16
CA ARG A 215 -10.08 -6.86 -4.62
C ARG A 215 -10.74 -8.06 -5.27
N TRP A 216 -11.79 -7.79 -6.03
CA TRP A 216 -12.56 -8.79 -6.76
C TRP A 216 -12.39 -8.58 -8.25
N HIS A 217 -12.13 -9.67 -8.97
CA HIS A 217 -12.05 -9.73 -10.43
C HIS A 217 -13.06 -10.72 -10.98
N ARG A 218 -13.57 -10.45 -12.18
CA ARG A 218 -14.36 -11.38 -12.97
C ARG A 218 -13.89 -11.29 -14.41
N LYS A 219 -13.61 -12.42 -15.04
CA LYS A 219 -13.11 -12.47 -16.41
C LYS A 219 -14.29 -12.50 -17.38
N MET A 220 -14.21 -11.70 -18.42
CA MET A 220 -15.08 -11.75 -19.59
C MET A 220 -14.24 -11.94 -20.85
N VAL A 221 -14.87 -12.49 -21.90
CA VAL A 221 -14.27 -12.68 -23.21
C VAL A 221 -15.21 -12.16 -24.29
N ALA A 222 -14.63 -11.61 -25.36
CA ALA A 222 -15.39 -11.13 -26.50
C ALA A 222 -15.85 -12.33 -27.33
N GLU A 223 -17.13 -12.34 -27.67
CA GLU A 223 -17.72 -13.28 -28.64
C GLU A 223 -17.78 -12.66 -30.02
N THR A 224 -17.94 -11.34 -30.10
CA THR A 224 -18.01 -10.59 -31.35
C THR A 224 -16.77 -9.70 -31.50
N LEU A 225 -16.09 -9.82 -32.63
CA LEU A 225 -14.92 -8.99 -32.94
C LEU A 225 -15.34 -7.51 -33.03
N GLY A 226 -14.64 -6.65 -32.28
CA GLY A 226 -14.89 -5.21 -32.29
C GLY A 226 -16.07 -4.74 -31.42
N ALA A 227 -16.71 -5.64 -30.66
CA ALA A 227 -17.77 -5.24 -29.73
C ALA A 227 -17.24 -4.31 -28.61
N PRO A 228 -17.97 -3.23 -28.27
CA PRO A 228 -17.57 -2.31 -27.20
C PRO A 228 -17.52 -3.05 -25.85
N CYS A 229 -16.48 -2.80 -25.07
CA CYS A 229 -16.27 -3.48 -23.78
C CYS A 229 -16.73 -2.67 -22.56
N PHE A 230 -17.35 -1.51 -22.76
CA PHE A 230 -17.75 -0.61 -21.68
C PHE A 230 -19.01 -1.11 -20.96
N PHE A 231 -18.99 -1.05 -19.64
CA PHE A 231 -20.16 -1.30 -18.80
C PHE A 231 -20.95 -0.01 -18.62
N SER A 232 -22.26 -0.09 -18.75
CA SER A 232 -23.19 0.92 -18.26
C SER A 232 -23.72 0.46 -16.90
N LEU A 233 -23.03 0.79 -15.80
CA LEU A 233 -23.55 0.50 -14.48
C LEU A 233 -24.66 1.46 -14.14
N GLN A 234 -25.87 0.93 -13.93
CA GLN A 234 -26.96 1.65 -13.30
C GLN A 234 -26.88 1.40 -11.80
N VAL A 235 -26.53 2.46 -11.07
CA VAL A 235 -26.46 2.42 -9.62
C VAL A 235 -27.62 3.23 -9.07
N GLU A 236 -28.56 2.53 -8.44
CA GLU A 236 -29.65 3.16 -7.69
C GLU A 236 -29.08 3.79 -6.42
N ASP A 237 -29.42 5.06 -6.18
CA ASP A 237 -29.18 5.69 -4.89
C ASP A 237 -30.18 5.14 -3.87
N GLU A 238 -29.70 4.83 -2.66
CA GLU A 238 -30.55 4.28 -1.60
C GLU A 238 -31.45 5.36 -0.99
N ASP A 239 -31.00 6.62 -1.05
CA ASP A 239 -31.72 7.78 -0.50
C ASP A 239 -32.61 8.49 -1.53
N ASP A 240 -32.35 8.31 -2.84
CA ASP A 240 -33.13 8.90 -3.93
C ASP A 240 -33.30 7.92 -5.10
N LYS A 241 -34.40 7.15 -5.05
CA LYS A 241 -34.69 6.11 -6.06
C LYS A 241 -35.00 6.65 -7.45
N GLU A 242 -35.16 7.97 -7.62
CA GLU A 242 -35.39 8.60 -8.92
C GLU A 242 -34.08 9.00 -9.60
N ASN A 243 -32.97 9.07 -8.86
CA ASN A 243 -31.66 9.44 -9.39
C ASN A 243 -30.82 8.20 -9.70
N ILE A 244 -30.87 7.74 -10.96
CA ILE A 244 -30.04 6.64 -11.46
C ILE A 244 -28.75 7.22 -12.04
N GLU A 245 -27.64 7.08 -11.30
CA GLU A 245 -26.33 7.40 -11.86
C GLU A 245 -25.90 6.31 -12.85
N SER A 246 -25.71 6.69 -14.12
CA SER A 246 -25.12 5.82 -15.13
C SER A 246 -23.60 6.04 -15.18
N ASN A 247 -22.85 5.05 -14.72
CA ASN A 247 -21.39 5.11 -14.70
C ASN A 247 -20.81 4.23 -15.82
N LEU A 248 -20.18 4.88 -16.81
CA LEU A 248 -19.43 4.20 -17.87
C LEU A 248 -18.10 3.70 -17.31
N THR A 249 -17.95 2.39 -17.17
CA THR A 249 -16.72 1.77 -16.66
C THR A 249 -16.06 0.94 -17.75
N ALA A 250 -14.77 1.20 -18.00
CA ALA A 250 -13.96 0.38 -18.88
C ALA A 250 -13.28 -0.76 -18.11
N PRO A 251 -13.39 -2.02 -18.54
CA PRO A 251 -12.65 -3.12 -17.94
C PRO A 251 -11.15 -2.97 -18.23
N ARG A 252 -10.33 -3.60 -17.39
CA ARG A 252 -8.92 -3.79 -17.72
C ARG A 252 -8.81 -4.82 -18.83
N MET A 253 -8.32 -4.40 -19.99
CA MET A 253 -8.11 -5.27 -21.14
C MET A 253 -6.78 -6.01 -21.03
N PHE A 254 -6.81 -7.32 -21.30
CA PHE A 254 -5.62 -8.15 -21.43
C PHE A 254 -5.63 -8.80 -22.81
N LEU A 255 -4.48 -8.76 -23.49
CA LEU A 255 -4.24 -9.51 -24.72
C LEU A 255 -3.33 -10.69 -24.38
N THR A 256 -3.88 -11.90 -24.49
CA THR A 256 -3.14 -13.14 -24.33
C THR A 256 -2.77 -13.68 -25.70
N PHE A 257 -1.49 -13.95 -25.91
CA PHE A 257 -0.98 -14.56 -27.14
C PHE A 257 -0.50 -15.98 -26.82
N ASP A 258 -0.86 -16.94 -27.68
CA ASP A 258 -0.42 -18.34 -27.52
C ASP A 258 1.09 -18.49 -27.69
N LYS A 259 1.74 -17.52 -28.34
CA LYS A 259 3.17 -17.50 -28.62
C LYS A 259 3.75 -16.12 -28.33
N PRO A 260 5.02 -16.05 -27.90
CA PRO A 260 5.69 -14.76 -27.73
C PRO A 260 5.91 -14.12 -29.10
N TYR A 261 5.40 -12.90 -29.26
CA TYR A 261 5.69 -12.07 -30.43
C TYR A 261 6.67 -10.97 -30.02
N LYS A 262 7.72 -10.76 -30.83
CA LYS A 262 8.66 -9.66 -30.67
C LYS A 262 8.26 -8.55 -31.62
N TYR A 263 7.96 -7.39 -31.07
CA TYR A 263 7.70 -6.17 -31.84
C TYR A 263 8.80 -5.14 -31.52
N GLN A 264 9.18 -4.35 -32.52
CA GLN A 264 10.02 -3.17 -32.33
C GLN A 264 9.11 -1.93 -32.37
N LEU A 265 8.85 -1.33 -31.21
CA LEU A 265 8.20 -0.03 -31.16
C LEU A 265 9.25 1.05 -31.47
N ARG A 266 9.07 1.80 -32.56
CA ARG A 266 9.81 3.03 -32.81
C ARG A 266 8.91 4.20 -32.43
N CYS A 267 9.17 4.77 -31.27
CA CYS A 267 8.50 6.00 -30.85
C CYS A 267 9.43 7.17 -31.19
N TYR A 268 8.90 8.17 -31.91
CA TYR A 268 9.59 9.43 -32.14
C TYR A 268 8.91 10.47 -31.25
N ILE A 269 9.60 10.89 -30.19
CA ILE A 269 9.13 11.96 -29.33
C ILE A 269 9.67 13.26 -29.91
N TYR A 270 8.78 14.04 -30.52
CA TYR A 270 9.12 15.37 -31.01
C TYR A 270 8.73 16.39 -29.94
N GLN A 271 9.68 17.23 -29.55
CA GLN A 271 9.37 18.44 -28.82
C GLN A 271 8.75 19.42 -29.80
N ALA A 272 7.50 19.79 -29.61
CA ALA A 272 6.91 20.86 -30.39
C ALA A 272 7.52 22.19 -29.93
N ARG A 273 8.33 22.80 -30.80
CA ARG A 273 8.86 24.17 -30.63
C ARG A 273 7.99 25.11 -31.44
N ASP A 274 7.76 26.31 -30.91
CA ASP A 274 7.03 27.40 -31.59
C ASP A 274 5.55 27.13 -31.92
N LEU A 275 4.88 26.23 -31.18
CA LEU A 275 3.41 26.15 -31.22
C LEU A 275 2.81 27.31 -30.43
N LEU A 276 1.84 27.99 -31.03
CA LEU A 276 0.97 28.94 -30.33
C LEU A 276 0.21 28.20 -29.23
N ALA A 277 0.15 28.79 -28.03
CA ALA A 277 -0.61 28.23 -26.93
C ALA A 277 -2.08 28.07 -27.33
N GLY A 278 -2.65 26.89 -27.11
CA GLY A 278 -4.04 26.58 -27.43
C GLY A 278 -5.04 27.06 -26.36
N ASP A 279 -4.54 27.64 -25.27
CA ASP A 279 -5.33 28.18 -24.16
C ASP A 279 -4.96 29.63 -23.87
N GLU A 280 -5.91 30.39 -23.31
CA GLU A 280 -5.75 31.81 -23.00
C GLU A 280 -4.74 32.08 -21.87
N SER A 281 -4.31 31.04 -21.14
CA SER A 281 -3.36 31.18 -20.02
C SER A 281 -1.91 31.40 -20.48
N GLY A 282 -1.59 31.11 -21.74
CA GLY A 282 -0.28 31.38 -22.34
C GLY A 282 0.88 30.57 -21.74
N LEU A 283 0.62 29.62 -20.85
CA LEU A 283 1.66 28.84 -20.18
C LEU A 283 2.03 27.60 -21.00
N SER A 284 3.00 27.77 -21.90
CA SER A 284 3.81 26.66 -22.43
C SER A 284 4.87 26.27 -21.41
N GLY A 285 4.44 25.69 -20.29
CA GLY A 285 5.29 25.28 -19.18
C GLY A 285 5.90 23.89 -19.38
N CYS A 286 7.11 23.85 -19.93
CA CYS A 286 7.99 22.69 -19.84
C CYS A 286 8.64 22.72 -18.45
N THR A 287 8.15 21.93 -17.49
CA THR A 287 8.85 21.66 -16.23
C THR A 287 9.32 20.21 -16.24
N LEU A 288 10.64 20.04 -16.39
CA LEU A 288 11.37 18.81 -16.07
C LEU A 288 11.55 18.71 -14.55
#